data_AF-A0A379ED60-F1
#
_entry.id   AF-A0A379ED60-F1
#
_cell.length_a   1.000
_cell.length_b   1.000
_cell.length_c   1.000
_cell.angle_alpha   90.00
_cell.angle_beta   90.00
_cell.angle_gamma   90.00
#
_symmetry.space_group_name_H-M   'P 1'
#
loop_
_entity.id
_entity.type
_entity.pdbx_description
1 polymer ?
#
loop_
_entity_poly.entity_id
_entity_poly.type
_entity_poly.pdbx_seq_one_letter_code
_entity_poly.pdbx_strand_id
1 'polypeptide(L)'
;MIGRYNSFDGLRAIGAFGIAMMHYMANMRKADIVFLEESSILYKDVIPFFTMFVFLFFLLSAFSMCCGYYHNFASGEEGTSFDVERFFNKRYKRIFPFFALLVIIDMLMNPSIEELVQGFSDLTLAFNFLPNPDIHVIGVGWFIGVIFVFYMLFPWFVYLLKSKRRVWFAWGVALLMHLLVVKYYLTEQFVLPV
;
A
#
# COMPACT_ATOMS: atom_id res chain seq x y z
N MET A 1 9.67 -21.93 -18.81
CA MET A 1 8.63 -20.88 -18.84
C MET A 1 7.88 -20.91 -17.52
N ILE A 2 8.20 -20.02 -16.58
CA ILE A 2 7.45 -19.88 -15.33
C ILE A 2 6.14 -19.18 -15.69
N GLY A 3 5.03 -19.91 -15.67
CA GLY A 3 3.72 -19.37 -16.04
C GLY A 3 3.40 -18.13 -15.20
N ARG A 4 3.12 -16.99 -15.86
CA ARG A 4 2.49 -15.86 -15.19
C ARG A 4 1.21 -16.39 -14.55
N TYR A 5 1.09 -16.23 -13.24
CA TYR A 5 -0.13 -16.57 -12.53
C TYR A 5 -1.21 -15.53 -12.88
N ASN A 6 -1.80 -15.66 -14.07
CA ASN A 6 -2.79 -14.72 -14.62
C ASN A 6 -4.02 -14.57 -13.70
N SER A 7 -4.33 -15.60 -12.90
CA SER A 7 -5.41 -15.56 -11.90
C SER A 7 -5.15 -14.52 -10.80
N PHE A 8 -3.90 -14.34 -10.35
CA PHE A 8 -3.57 -13.31 -9.35
C PHE A 8 -3.58 -11.91 -9.95
N ASP A 9 -3.15 -11.76 -11.21
CA ASP A 9 -3.28 -10.49 -11.93
C ASP A 9 -4.75 -10.10 -12.10
N GLY A 10 -5.63 -11.05 -12.39
CA GLY A 10 -7.08 -10.84 -12.47
C GLY A 10 -7.71 -10.43 -11.14
N LEU A 11 -7.35 -11.10 -10.03
CA LEU A 11 -7.83 -10.72 -8.69
C LEU A 11 -7.37 -9.32 -8.28
N ARG A 12 -6.14 -8.93 -8.64
CA ARG A 12 -5.64 -7.56 -8.43
C ARG A 12 -6.41 -6.53 -9.25
N ALA A 13 -6.79 -6.87 -10.48
CA ALA A 13 -7.63 -6.00 -11.32
C ALA A 13 -9.02 -5.80 -10.70
N ILE A 14 -9.65 -6.87 -10.18
CA ILE A 14 -10.92 -6.78 -9.45
C ILE A 14 -10.78 -5.90 -8.21
N GLY A 15 -9.69 -6.09 -7.45
CA GLY A 15 -9.40 -5.24 -6.28
C GLY A 15 -9.28 -3.76 -6.68
N ALA A 16 -8.50 -3.45 -7.71
CA ALA A 16 -8.33 -2.09 -8.22
C ALA A 16 -9.67 -1.48 -8.71
N PHE A 17 -10.51 -2.28 -9.36
CA PHE A 17 -11.83 -1.83 -9.82
C PHE A 17 -12.75 -1.47 -8.64
N GLY A 18 -12.82 -2.32 -7.60
CA GLY A 18 -13.63 -2.01 -6.42
C GLY A 18 -13.12 -0.78 -5.66
N ILE A 19 -11.80 -0.61 -5.56
CA ILE A 19 -11.18 0.59 -4.97
C ILE A 19 -11.57 1.86 -5.76
N ALA A 20 -11.51 1.80 -7.10
CA ALA A 20 -11.90 2.92 -7.95
C ALA A 20 -13.40 3.27 -7.78
N MET A 21 -14.26 2.25 -7.65
CA MET A 21 -15.69 2.45 -7.41
C MET A 21 -15.97 3.10 -6.06
N MET A 22 -15.24 2.71 -5.01
CA MET A 22 -15.33 3.33 -3.69
C MET A 22 -14.88 4.80 -3.74
N HIS A 23 -13.75 5.11 -4.37
CA HIS A 23 -13.29 6.50 -4.52
C HIS A 23 -14.23 7.34 -5.38
N TYR A 24 -14.84 6.76 -6.40
CA TYR A 24 -15.85 7.46 -7.19
C TYR A 24 -17.02 7.90 -6.30
N MET A 25 -17.57 6.98 -5.49
CA MET A 25 -18.65 7.28 -4.55
C MET A 25 -18.23 8.30 -3.48
N ALA A 26 -17.02 8.17 -2.92
CA ALA A 26 -16.50 9.09 -1.91
C ALA A 26 -16.33 10.53 -2.42
N ASN A 27 -16.17 10.72 -3.73
CA ASN A 27 -16.05 12.03 -4.38
C ASN A 27 -17.40 12.58 -4.91
N MET A 28 -18.52 11.86 -4.74
CA MET A 28 -19.83 12.37 -5.12
C MET A 28 -20.32 13.44 -4.13
N ARG A 29 -21.30 14.25 -4.55
CA ARG A 29 -21.91 15.24 -3.65
C ARG A 29 -22.66 14.52 -2.55
N LYS A 30 -22.58 15.06 -1.33
CA LYS A 30 -23.20 14.47 -0.12
C LYS A 30 -24.71 14.21 -0.30
N ALA A 31 -25.43 15.10 -0.97
CA ALA A 31 -26.86 14.92 -1.25
C ALA A 31 -27.15 13.72 -2.18
N ASP A 32 -26.30 13.48 -3.17
CA ASP A 32 -26.44 12.35 -4.09
C ASP A 32 -26.11 11.02 -3.37
N ILE A 33 -25.10 11.03 -2.48
CA ILE A 33 -24.72 9.87 -1.67
C ILE A 33 -25.88 9.42 -0.76
N VAL A 34 -26.46 10.35 0.00
CA VAL A 34 -27.58 10.05 0.91
C VAL A 34 -28.77 9.45 0.17
N PHE A 35 -29.13 10.02 -0.99
CA PHE A 35 -30.19 9.47 -1.83
C PHE A 35 -29.87 8.04 -2.31
N LEU A 36 -28.63 7.79 -2.73
CA LEU A 36 -28.20 6.48 -3.23
C LEU A 36 -28.17 5.42 -2.10
N GLU A 37 -27.68 5.78 -0.92
CA GLU A 37 -27.65 4.89 0.26
C GLU A 37 -29.06 4.52 0.76
N GLU A 38 -30.01 5.45 0.71
CA GLU A 38 -31.41 5.17 1.05
C GLU A 38 -32.10 4.30 -0.01
N SER A 39 -31.68 4.43 -1.28
CA SER A 39 -32.32 3.74 -2.41
C SER A 39 -31.84 2.29 -2.61
N SER A 40 -30.63 1.93 -2.16
CA SER A 40 -30.06 0.60 -2.45
C SER A 40 -28.95 0.15 -1.49
N ILE A 41 -29.03 -1.14 -1.12
CA ILE A 41 -28.01 -1.87 -0.33
C ILE A 41 -26.63 -1.85 -1.02
N LEU A 42 -26.59 -1.75 -2.35
CA LEU A 42 -25.34 -1.67 -3.11
C LEU A 42 -24.50 -0.47 -2.66
N TYR A 43 -25.11 0.71 -2.53
CA TYR A 43 -24.42 1.93 -2.14
C TYR A 43 -24.21 2.00 -0.64
N LYS A 44 -25.15 1.46 0.16
CA LYS A 44 -25.06 1.49 1.62
C LYS A 44 -23.99 0.54 2.20
N ASP A 45 -23.94 -0.70 1.72
CA ASP A 45 -23.13 -1.74 2.37
C ASP A 45 -22.02 -2.28 1.45
N VAL A 46 -22.30 -2.45 0.14
CA VAL A 46 -21.37 -3.14 -0.78
C VAL A 46 -20.22 -2.25 -1.22
N ILE A 47 -20.48 -1.02 -1.67
CA ILE A 47 -19.43 -0.10 -2.12
C ILE A 47 -18.51 0.33 -0.96
N PRO A 48 -19.02 0.67 0.24
CA PRO A 48 -18.15 0.96 1.40
C PRO A 48 -17.26 -0.23 1.78
N PHE A 49 -17.77 -1.46 1.66
CA PHE A 49 -16.98 -2.67 1.89
C PHE A 49 -15.78 -2.80 0.94
N PHE A 50 -15.79 -2.19 -0.25
CA PHE A 50 -14.65 -2.21 -1.17
C PHE A 50 -13.40 -1.52 -0.63
N THR A 51 -13.49 -0.78 0.48
CA THR A 51 -12.31 -0.34 1.24
C THR A 51 -11.43 -1.54 1.63
N MET A 52 -12.03 -2.70 1.92
CA MET A 52 -11.30 -3.93 2.23
C MET A 52 -10.49 -4.48 1.04
N PHE A 53 -10.84 -4.09 -0.20
CA PHE A 53 -10.10 -4.51 -1.37
C PHE A 53 -8.72 -3.86 -1.46
N VAL A 54 -8.47 -2.77 -0.73
CA VAL A 54 -7.11 -2.22 -0.57
C VAL A 54 -6.20 -3.24 0.11
N PHE A 55 -6.66 -3.85 1.22
CA PHE A 55 -5.92 -4.89 1.92
C PHE A 55 -5.72 -6.13 1.05
N LEU A 56 -6.76 -6.55 0.31
CA LEU A 56 -6.65 -7.65 -0.64
C LEU A 56 -5.61 -7.34 -1.73
N PHE A 57 -5.63 -6.14 -2.31
CA PHE A 57 -4.68 -5.73 -3.33
C PHE A 57 -3.23 -5.77 -2.81
N PHE A 58 -3.00 -5.30 -1.57
CA PHE A 58 -1.70 -5.37 -0.92
C PHE A 58 -1.26 -6.83 -0.68
N LEU A 59 -2.14 -7.67 -0.14
CA LEU A 59 -1.85 -9.08 0.12
C LEU A 59 -1.46 -9.82 -1.17
N LEU A 60 -2.25 -9.66 -2.23
CA LEU A 60 -1.99 -10.29 -3.52
C LEU A 60 -0.70 -9.77 -4.18
N SER A 61 -0.41 -8.47 -4.03
CA SER A 61 0.83 -7.87 -4.55
C SER A 61 2.06 -8.39 -3.82
N ALA A 62 2.00 -8.50 -2.49
CA ALA A 62 3.06 -9.07 -1.67
C ALA A 62 3.28 -10.56 -2.00
N PHE A 63 2.20 -11.33 -2.09
CA PHE A 63 2.26 -12.76 -2.44
C PHE A 63 2.87 -12.98 -3.84
N SER A 64 2.39 -12.27 -4.86
CA SER A 64 2.92 -12.36 -6.23
C SER A 64 4.42 -12.03 -6.28
N MET A 65 4.85 -11.01 -5.52
CA MET A 65 6.26 -10.66 -5.40
C MET A 65 7.07 -11.74 -4.70
N CYS A 66 6.57 -12.30 -3.60
CA CYS A 66 7.18 -13.44 -2.94
C CYS A 66 7.33 -14.60 -3.92
N CYS A 67 6.29 -15.05 -4.62
CA CYS A 67 6.40 -16.15 -5.59
C CYS A 67 7.40 -15.86 -6.72
N GLY A 68 7.35 -14.66 -7.31
CA GLY A 68 8.20 -14.27 -8.44
C GLY A 68 9.68 -14.12 -8.08
N TYR A 69 9.99 -13.75 -6.84
CA TYR A 69 11.37 -13.65 -6.35
C TYR A 69 11.81 -14.92 -5.59
N TYR A 70 10.89 -15.70 -5.04
CA TYR A 70 11.15 -16.97 -4.35
C TYR A 70 11.80 -18.01 -5.23
N HIS A 71 11.41 -18.09 -6.50
CA HIS A 71 12.10 -19.00 -7.42
C HIS A 71 13.57 -18.59 -7.64
N ASN A 72 13.86 -17.30 -7.70
CA ASN A 72 15.25 -16.78 -7.73
C ASN A 72 15.98 -16.98 -6.38
N PHE A 73 15.27 -17.27 -5.29
CA PHE A 73 15.85 -17.63 -3.99
C PHE A 73 16.12 -19.12 -3.82
N ALA A 74 15.41 -19.99 -4.54
CA ALA A 74 15.49 -21.44 -4.42
C ALA A 74 16.47 -22.10 -5.40
N SER A 75 16.80 -21.42 -6.51
CA SER A 75 17.66 -21.97 -7.59
C SER A 75 19.17 -21.93 -7.29
N GLY A 76 19.58 -21.60 -6.07
CA GLY A 76 20.87 -21.99 -5.49
C GLY A 76 22.12 -21.76 -6.34
N GLU A 77 22.71 -20.58 -6.20
CA GLU A 77 24.13 -20.54 -5.89
C GLU A 77 24.26 -19.95 -4.49
N GLU A 78 24.99 -20.63 -3.60
CA GLU A 78 25.49 -20.02 -2.37
C GLU A 78 26.20 -18.71 -2.75
N GLY A 79 25.50 -17.58 -2.60
CA GLY A 79 26.04 -16.26 -2.96
C GLY A 79 25.36 -15.53 -4.13
N THR A 80 24.29 -16.06 -4.76
CA THR A 80 23.45 -15.23 -5.64
C THR A 80 22.63 -14.26 -4.79
N SER A 81 23.30 -13.18 -4.44
CA SER A 81 22.75 -12.04 -3.72
C SER A 81 21.51 -11.54 -4.44
N PHE A 82 20.45 -11.28 -3.67
CA PHE A 82 19.32 -10.50 -4.14
C PHE A 82 19.89 -9.23 -4.77
N ASP A 83 19.70 -9.05 -6.08
CA ASP A 83 20.12 -7.84 -6.77
C ASP A 83 19.21 -6.69 -6.32
N VAL A 84 19.60 -6.10 -5.19
CA VAL A 84 18.96 -4.98 -4.52
C VAL A 84 18.80 -3.84 -5.51
N GLU A 85 19.84 -3.57 -6.29
CA GLU A 85 19.89 -2.48 -7.24
C GLU A 85 18.85 -2.67 -8.34
N ARG A 86 18.82 -3.84 -9.00
CA ARG A 86 17.81 -4.14 -10.02
C ARG A 86 16.40 -4.16 -9.46
N PHE A 87 16.23 -4.63 -8.22
CA PHE A 87 14.93 -4.63 -7.55
C PHE A 87 14.37 -3.23 -7.35
N PHE A 88 15.16 -2.31 -6.80
CA PHE A 88 14.74 -0.93 -6.55
C PHE A 88 14.61 -0.16 -7.86
N ASN A 89 15.60 -0.23 -8.75
CA ASN A 89 15.58 0.48 -10.03
C ASN A 89 14.32 0.18 -10.84
N LYS A 90 13.89 -1.09 -10.90
CA LYS A 90 12.69 -1.48 -11.63
C LYS A 90 11.40 -0.85 -11.06
N ARG A 91 11.34 -0.66 -9.74
CA ARG A 91 10.14 -0.16 -9.04
C ARG A 91 10.09 1.35 -9.03
N TYR A 92 11.21 2.00 -8.75
CA TYR A 92 11.34 3.45 -8.83
C TYR A 92 11.03 3.95 -10.24
N LYS A 93 11.62 3.36 -11.29
CA LYS A 93 11.34 3.76 -12.68
C LYS A 93 9.87 3.65 -13.08
N ARG A 94 9.09 2.80 -12.41
CA ARG A 94 7.66 2.59 -12.72
C ARG A 94 6.75 3.54 -11.94
N ILE A 95 7.03 3.79 -10.67
CA ILE A 95 6.12 4.52 -9.77
C ILE A 95 6.52 5.99 -9.66
N PHE A 96 7.82 6.26 -9.55
CA PHE A 96 8.35 7.58 -9.24
C PHE A 96 8.00 8.66 -10.29
N PRO A 97 8.10 8.43 -11.62
CA PRO A 97 7.84 9.49 -12.59
C PRO A 97 6.43 10.04 -12.53
N PHE A 98 5.44 9.15 -12.35
CA PHE A 98 4.04 9.55 -12.24
C PHE A 98 3.79 10.30 -10.94
N PHE A 99 4.34 9.82 -9.83
CA PHE A 99 4.19 10.49 -8.54
C PHE A 99 4.86 11.87 -8.51
N ALA A 100 6.10 11.97 -9.01
CA ALA A 100 6.81 13.23 -9.11
C ALA A 100 6.06 14.26 -9.97
N LEU A 101 5.42 13.81 -11.07
CA LEU A 101 4.57 14.67 -11.87
C LEU A 101 3.39 15.22 -11.07
N LEU A 102 2.71 14.38 -10.28
CA LEU A 102 1.59 14.83 -9.44
C LEU A 102 2.03 15.85 -8.39
N VAL A 103 3.17 15.60 -7.72
CA VAL A 103 3.73 16.54 -6.74
C VAL A 103 4.07 17.88 -7.38
N ILE A 104 4.69 17.87 -8.58
CA ILE A 104 4.99 19.10 -9.32
C ILE A 104 3.72 19.86 -9.69
N ILE A 105 2.68 19.15 -10.17
CA ILE A 105 1.39 19.78 -10.49
C ILE A 105 0.81 20.45 -9.25
N ASP A 106 0.84 19.78 -8.10
CA ASP A 106 0.29 20.32 -6.86
C ASP A 106 1.04 21.57 -6.38
N MET A 107 2.38 21.54 -6.42
CA MET A 107 3.24 22.70 -6.13
C MET A 107 2.97 23.88 -7.07
N LEU A 108 2.61 23.61 -8.34
CA LEU A 108 2.28 24.66 -9.32
C LEU A 108 0.87 25.23 -9.09
N MET A 109 -0.08 24.41 -8.64
CA MET A 109 -1.45 24.83 -8.38
C MET A 109 -1.56 25.63 -7.07
N ASN A 110 -0.78 25.26 -6.05
CA ASN A 110 -0.76 25.89 -4.73
C ASN A 110 0.66 26.37 -4.37
N PRO A 111 1.17 27.45 -4.97
CA PRO A 111 2.54 27.88 -4.70
C PRO A 111 2.66 28.48 -3.29
N SER A 112 3.30 27.74 -2.38
CA SER A 112 3.63 28.20 -1.03
C SER A 112 4.97 27.61 -0.54
N ILE A 113 5.60 28.22 0.47
CA ILE A 113 6.82 27.68 1.08
C ILE A 113 6.54 26.33 1.77
N GLU A 114 5.36 26.17 2.34
CA GLU A 114 4.92 24.94 2.99
C GLU A 114 4.79 23.81 1.96
N GLU A 115 4.17 24.10 0.82
CA GLU A 115 4.02 23.16 -0.31
C GLU A 115 5.37 22.79 -0.94
N LEU A 116 6.35 23.70 -0.95
CA LEU A 116 7.72 23.37 -1.37
C LEU A 116 8.38 22.35 -0.42
N VAL A 117 8.19 22.51 0.90
CA VAL A 117 8.75 21.60 1.92
C VAL A 117 8.06 20.24 1.90
N GLN A 118 6.73 20.24 1.76
CA GLN A 118 5.94 19.01 1.62
C GLN A 118 6.29 18.29 0.32
N GLY A 119 6.33 19.02 -0.81
CA GLY A 119 6.74 18.46 -2.10
C GLY A 119 8.14 17.85 -2.10
N PHE A 120 9.09 18.43 -1.35
CA PHE A 120 10.41 17.81 -1.16
C PHE A 120 10.35 16.51 -0.36
N SER A 121 9.53 16.47 0.69
CA SER A 121 9.31 15.28 1.51
C SER A 121 8.60 14.17 0.73
N ASP A 122 7.72 14.55 -0.19
CA ASP A 122 7.03 13.65 -1.11
C ASP A 122 7.97 13.11 -2.18
N LEU A 123 8.73 13.97 -2.87
CA LEU A 123 9.72 13.54 -3.86
C LEU A 123 10.83 12.66 -3.28
N THR A 124 11.12 12.77 -1.99
CA THR A 124 12.05 11.87 -1.30
C THR A 124 11.40 10.58 -0.80
N LEU A 125 10.06 10.46 -0.90
CA LEU A 125 9.23 9.39 -0.35
C LEU A 125 9.39 9.20 1.17
N ALA A 126 9.86 10.23 1.86
CA ALA A 126 10.17 10.20 3.29
C ALA A 126 8.97 10.58 4.18
N PHE A 127 7.90 11.12 3.59
CA PHE A 127 6.73 11.65 4.28
C PHE A 127 6.07 10.67 5.28
N ASN A 128 6.08 9.36 5.01
CA ASN A 128 5.52 8.36 5.92
C ASN A 128 6.33 8.16 7.21
N PHE A 129 7.54 8.71 7.29
CA PHE A 129 8.36 8.70 8.52
C PHE A 129 8.22 9.98 9.33
N LEU A 130 7.48 10.98 8.82
CA LEU A 130 7.28 12.25 9.49
C LEU A 130 6.07 12.18 10.45
N PRO A 131 6.11 12.91 11.58
CA PRO A 131 4.98 13.02 12.49
C PRO A 131 3.84 13.82 11.83
N ASN A 132 2.61 13.32 11.97
CA ASN A 132 1.39 13.89 11.37
C ASN A 132 1.47 14.09 9.84
N PRO A 133 1.54 13.00 9.04
CA PRO A 133 1.50 13.07 7.60
C PRO A 133 0.06 13.37 7.12
N ASP A 134 -0.47 14.54 7.47
CA ASP A 134 -1.63 15.11 6.78
C ASP A 134 -1.14 15.61 5.42
N ILE A 135 -0.91 14.66 4.52
CA ILE A 135 -0.45 14.91 3.16
C ILE A 135 -1.65 15.53 2.42
N HIS A 136 -1.63 16.85 2.25
CA HIS A 136 -2.64 17.56 1.47
C HIS A 136 -2.63 17.16 -0.03
N VAL A 137 -1.55 16.51 -0.49
CA VAL A 137 -1.37 15.99 -1.86
C VAL A 137 -2.23 14.74 -2.12
N ILE A 138 -3.51 15.01 -2.45
CA ILE A 138 -4.45 14.22 -3.25
C ILE A 138 -4.29 12.69 -3.14
N GLY A 139 -4.93 12.08 -2.12
CA GLY A 139 -5.56 10.75 -2.11
C GLY A 139 -4.75 9.47 -2.41
N VAL A 140 -3.61 9.59 -3.08
CA VAL A 140 -2.77 8.51 -3.63
C VAL A 140 -1.39 8.52 -2.97
N GLY A 141 -0.94 9.66 -2.42
CA GLY A 141 0.35 9.80 -1.75
C GLY A 141 0.55 8.77 -0.64
N TRP A 142 -0.42 8.66 0.28
CA TRP A 142 -0.38 7.67 1.36
C TRP A 142 -0.18 6.23 0.84
N PHE A 143 -0.89 5.84 -0.23
CA PHE A 143 -0.82 4.51 -0.82
C PHE A 143 0.56 4.22 -1.41
N ILE A 144 1.12 5.20 -2.14
CA ILE A 144 2.47 5.11 -2.71
C ILE A 144 3.52 5.01 -1.60
N GLY A 145 3.37 5.78 -0.53
CA GLY A 145 4.25 5.74 0.62
C GLY A 145 4.23 4.36 1.29
N VAL A 146 3.06 3.75 1.48
CA VAL A 146 2.95 2.40 2.08
C VAL A 146 3.65 1.37 1.19
N ILE A 147 3.45 1.44 -0.13
CA ILE A 147 4.14 0.56 -1.09
C ILE A 147 5.65 0.75 -1.03
N PHE A 148 6.11 1.99 -0.90
CA PHE A 148 7.53 2.30 -0.83
C PHE A 148 8.19 1.70 0.41
N VAL A 149 7.59 1.88 1.59
CA VAL A 149 8.05 1.25 2.84
C VAL A 149 8.06 -0.26 2.72
N PHE A 150 7.01 -0.85 2.12
CA PHE A 150 6.98 -2.28 1.85
C PHE A 150 8.17 -2.74 0.98
N TYR A 151 8.55 -1.99 -0.04
CA TYR A 151 9.71 -2.33 -0.88
C TYR A 151 11.04 -2.21 -0.13
N MET A 152 11.19 -1.25 0.77
CA MET A 152 12.37 -1.17 1.63
C MET A 152 12.47 -2.36 2.59
N LEU A 153 11.34 -2.83 3.12
CA LEU A 153 11.28 -3.99 4.02
C LEU A 153 11.30 -5.35 3.29
N PHE A 154 11.05 -5.37 1.98
CA PHE A 154 10.99 -6.61 1.21
C PHE A 154 12.22 -7.52 1.32
N PRO A 155 13.47 -7.01 1.27
CA PRO A 155 14.66 -7.84 1.46
C PRO A 155 14.71 -8.52 2.84
N TRP A 156 14.18 -7.85 3.86
CA TRP A 156 14.05 -8.44 5.20
C TRP A 156 13.02 -9.57 5.24
N PHE A 157 11.86 -9.39 4.59
CA PHE A 157 10.87 -10.47 4.44
C PHE A 157 11.44 -11.68 3.69
N VAL A 158 12.21 -11.45 2.63
CA VAL A 158 12.93 -12.51 1.91
C VAL A 158 13.86 -13.29 2.84
N TYR A 159 14.62 -12.59 3.68
CA TYR A 159 15.51 -13.22 4.66
C TYR A 159 14.75 -14.09 5.68
N LEU A 160 13.56 -13.66 6.10
CA LEU A 160 12.68 -14.44 6.99
C LEU A 160 12.14 -15.70 6.31
N LEU A 161 11.79 -15.61 5.02
CA LEU A 161 11.23 -16.72 4.25
C LEU A 161 12.25 -17.85 3.97
N LYS A 162 13.54 -17.64 4.21
CA LYS A 162 14.60 -18.65 3.99
C LYS A 162 14.53 -19.87 4.91
N SER A 163 13.89 -19.78 6.08
CA SER A 163 13.83 -20.89 7.04
C SER A 163 12.45 -21.03 7.64
N LYS A 164 11.93 -22.27 7.67
CA LYS A 164 10.64 -22.59 8.31
C LYS A 164 10.56 -22.04 9.74
N ARG A 165 11.64 -22.15 10.52
CA ARG A 165 11.70 -21.63 11.90
C ARG A 165 11.51 -20.11 11.95
N ARG A 166 12.15 -19.37 11.03
CA ARG A 166 12.05 -17.91 10.93
C ARG A 166 10.66 -17.47 10.48
N VAL A 167 10.04 -18.21 9.56
CA VAL A 167 8.66 -17.94 9.10
C VAL A 167 7.67 -18.10 10.24
N TRP A 168 7.70 -19.22 10.96
CA TRP A 168 6.80 -19.45 12.11
C TRP A 168 7.02 -18.42 13.22
N PHE A 169 8.28 -18.04 13.49
CA PHE A 169 8.59 -16.97 14.43
C PHE A 169 8.00 -15.63 13.99
N ALA A 170 8.26 -15.20 12.75
CA ALA A 170 7.74 -13.94 12.21
C ALA A 170 6.21 -13.90 12.21
N TRP A 171 5.55 -15.02 11.87
CA TRP A 171 4.11 -15.15 11.94
C TRP A 171 3.57 -15.02 13.37
N GLY A 172 4.23 -15.66 14.35
CA GLY A 172 3.87 -15.52 15.76
C GLY A 172 4.02 -14.09 16.29
N VAL A 173 5.10 -13.40 15.92
CA VAL A 173 5.32 -11.97 16.27
C VAL A 173 4.25 -11.08 15.63
N ALA A 174 3.92 -11.31 14.35
CA ALA A 174 2.88 -10.55 13.66
C ALA A 174 1.50 -10.75 14.30
N LEU A 175 1.15 -11.98 14.70
CA LEU A 175 -0.09 -12.26 15.43
C LEU A 175 -0.11 -11.58 16.80
N LEU A 176 0.98 -11.64 17.55
CA LEU A 176 1.07 -10.99 18.85
C LEU A 176 0.91 -9.47 18.71
N MET A 177 1.57 -8.86 17.73
CA MET A 177 1.41 -7.43 17.44
C MET A 177 -0.04 -7.09 17.06
N HIS A 178 -0.69 -7.89 16.23
CA HIS A 178 -2.10 -7.68 15.89
C HIS A 178 -2.99 -7.75 17.14
N LEU A 179 -2.78 -8.72 18.03
CA LEU A 179 -3.52 -8.83 19.28
C LEU A 179 -3.27 -7.64 20.22
N LEU A 180 -2.04 -7.14 20.30
CA LEU A 180 -1.71 -5.95 21.07
C LEU A 180 -2.38 -4.71 20.49
N VAL A 181 -2.41 -4.56 19.16
CA VAL A 181 -3.11 -3.46 18.50
C VAL A 181 -4.60 -3.49 18.85
N VAL A 182 -5.25 -4.63 18.69
CA VAL A 182 -6.70 -4.78 18.96
C VAL A 182 -7.04 -4.59 20.44
N LYS A 183 -6.22 -5.11 21.37
CA LYS A 183 -6.55 -5.09 22.81
C LYS A 183 -6.05 -3.86 23.57
N TYR A 184 -4.97 -3.23 23.11
CA TYR A 184 -4.30 -2.15 23.84
C TYR A 184 -4.34 -0.84 23.08
N TYR A 185 -3.88 -0.81 21.83
CA TYR A 185 -3.77 0.46 21.09
C TYR A 185 -5.11 0.96 20.51
N LEU A 186 -6.09 0.09 20.32
CA LEU A 186 -7.46 0.47 19.93
C LEU A 186 -8.36 0.81 21.12
N THR A 187 -7.78 1.15 22.28
CA THR A 187 -8.52 1.63 23.45
C THR A 187 -8.61 3.16 23.45
N GLU A 188 -9.59 3.72 24.17
CA GLU A 188 -9.85 5.17 24.27
C GLU A 188 -8.65 5.98 24.78
N GLN A 189 -7.65 5.33 25.39
CA GLN A 189 -6.42 5.98 25.83
C GLN A 189 -5.53 6.44 24.66
N PHE A 190 -5.60 5.76 23.51
CA PHE A 190 -4.69 6.00 22.38
C PHE A 190 -5.40 6.45 21.10
N VAL A 191 -6.71 6.21 21.01
CA VAL A 191 -7.54 6.69 19.91
C VAL A 191 -8.27 7.95 20.39
N LEU A 192 -7.96 9.10 19.79
CA LEU A 192 -8.67 10.34 20.07
C LEU A 192 -10.17 10.12 19.85
N PRO A 193 -11.06 10.60 20.74
CA PRO A 193 -12.49 10.58 20.46
C PRO A 193 -12.74 11.38 19.18
N VAL A 194 -13.38 10.72 18.21
CA VAL A 194 -13.78 11.31 16.92
C VAL A 194 -14.88 12.33 17.13
#